data_AF-A0A2M8EDM1-F1
#
_entry.id   AF-A0A2M8EDM1-F1
#
_cell.length_a   1.000
_cell.length_b   1.000
_cell.length_c   1.000
_cell.angle_alpha   90.00
_cell.angle_beta   90.00
_cell.angle_gamma   90.00
#
_symmetry.space_group_name_H-M   'P 1'
#
loop_
_entity.id
_entity.type
_entity.pdbx_description
1 polymer ?
#
loop_
_entity_poly.entity_id
_entity_poly.type
_entity_poly.pdbx_seq_one_letter_code
_entity_poly.pdbx_strand_id
1 'polypeptide(L)'
;MSHIVVPPMKLSGLEPLVIGAAPAEAAASQSVEDSAKDMSPRSQVATFVNVGERTNVTGSKAFARMILNGEFDQALSVARQQVENGAQIIDINMDEAMLDSQAAMVKFLNLIASEPD
;
A
#
# COMPACT_ATOMS: atom_id res chain seq x y z
N MET A 1 27.56 -8.72 7.20
CA MET A 1 26.10 -8.47 7.14
C MET A 1 25.57 -9.18 5.92
N SER A 2 24.86 -10.30 6.10
CA SER A 2 24.23 -11.02 5.00
C SER A 2 23.12 -10.16 4.41
N HIS A 3 23.24 -9.81 3.13
CA HIS A 3 22.16 -9.16 2.39
C HIS A 3 20.94 -10.09 2.38
N ILE A 4 19.92 -9.74 3.15
CA ILE A 4 18.60 -10.36 3.01
C ILE A 4 17.98 -9.75 1.77
N VAL A 5 17.91 -10.52 0.69
CA VAL A 5 17.11 -10.18 -0.48
C VAL A 5 15.69 -10.61 -0.15
N VAL A 6 14.86 -9.68 0.31
CA VAL A 6 13.42 -9.91 0.44
C VAL A 6 12.83 -9.82 -0.97
N PRO A 7 12.31 -10.90 -1.55
CA PRO A 7 11.65 -10.82 -2.85
C PRO A 7 10.45 -9.87 -2.73
N PRO A 8 10.17 -9.06 -3.76
CA PRO A 8 9.00 -8.18 -3.73
C PRO A 8 7.75 -9.03 -3.54
N MET A 9 6.94 -8.66 -2.53
CA MET A 9 5.69 -9.34 -2.24
C MET A 9 4.76 -9.14 -3.43
N LYS A 10 4.51 -10.20 -4.21
CA LYS A 10 3.52 -10.18 -5.29
C LYS A 10 2.15 -10.45 -4.69
N LEU A 11 1.43 -9.38 -4.37
CA LEU A 11 0.02 -9.44 -4.01
C LEU A 11 -0.79 -9.75 -5.27
N SER A 12 -1.54 -10.85 -5.27
CA SER A 12 -2.38 -11.23 -6.40
C SER A 12 -3.42 -10.15 -6.68
N GLY A 13 -3.49 -9.68 -7.94
CA GLY A 13 -4.49 -8.69 -8.36
C GLY A 13 -4.11 -7.22 -8.15
N LEU A 14 -2.93 -6.92 -7.58
CA LEU A 14 -2.45 -5.55 -7.46
C LEU A 14 -1.30 -5.28 -8.43
N GLU A 15 -1.53 -4.37 -9.38
CA GLU A 15 -0.50 -3.90 -10.30
C GLU A 15 0.49 -2.96 -9.56
N PRO A 16 1.81 -3.11 -9.76
CA PRO A 16 2.79 -2.23 -9.13
C PRO A 16 2.60 -0.76 -9.53
N LEU A 17 2.56 0.14 -8.55
CA LEU A 17 2.58 1.58 -8.79
C LEU A 17 3.99 2.04 -9.17
N VAL A 18 4.12 2.70 -10.33
CA VAL A 18 5.37 3.34 -10.75
C VAL A 18 5.37 4.80 -10.29
N ILE A 19 6.32 5.16 -9.43
CA ILE A 19 6.51 6.52 -8.92
C ILE A 19 7.64 7.21 -9.67
N GLY A 20 7.40 8.40 -10.24
CA GLY A 20 8.43 9.20 -10.91
C GLY A 20 8.12 9.49 -12.38
N ALA A 21 9.12 9.92 -13.14
CA ALA A 21 8.93 10.19 -14.57
C ALA A 21 8.77 8.87 -15.34
N ALA A 22 7.78 8.83 -16.24
CA ALA A 22 7.67 7.75 -17.21
C ALA A 22 8.99 7.65 -17.99
N PRO A 23 9.49 6.45 -18.34
CA PRO A 23 10.60 6.34 -19.27
C PRO A 23 10.26 7.12 -20.54
N ALA A 24 11.21 7.89 -21.07
CA ALA A 24 11.01 8.83 -22.19
C ALA A 24 10.32 8.21 -23.42
N GLU A 25 10.37 6.88 -23.53
CA GLU A 25 9.74 6.08 -24.59
C GLU A 25 8.20 6.05 -24.51
N ALA A 26 7.59 6.28 -23.34
CA ALA A 26 6.12 6.29 -23.17
C ALA A 26 5.45 7.59 -23.64
N ALA A 27 6.22 8.67 -23.85
CA ALA A 27 5.70 9.95 -24.33
C ALA A 27 5.52 10.00 -25.86
N ALA A 28 6.10 9.04 -26.59
CA ALA A 28 6.17 9.05 -28.04
C ALA A 28 5.32 7.94 -28.66
N SER A 29 4.02 7.88 -28.35
CA SER A 29 2.99 7.21 -29.17
C SER A 29 1.61 7.49 -28.58
N GLN A 30 0.82 8.34 -29.23
CA GLN A 30 -0.53 7.96 -29.69
C GLN A 30 -1.24 9.17 -30.32
N SER A 31 -1.21 9.17 -31.66
CA SER A 31 -2.29 9.67 -32.49
C SER A 31 -3.60 8.99 -32.06
N VAL A 32 -4.62 9.81 -31.83
CA VAL A 32 -5.99 9.41 -31.57
C VAL A 32 -6.50 8.68 -32.80
N GLU A 33 -6.58 7.35 -32.78
CA GLU A 33 -7.52 6.57 -33.59
C GLU A 33 -7.50 5.08 -33.20
N ASP A 34 -8.70 4.54 -33.09
CA ASP A 34 -9.10 3.13 -33.10
C ASP A 34 -9.11 2.30 -31.79
N SER A 35 -10.30 2.27 -31.19
CA SER A 35 -11.12 1.08 -30.92
C SER A 35 -10.53 -0.10 -30.12
N ALA A 36 -10.93 -0.17 -28.85
CA ALA A 36 -11.61 -1.34 -28.27
C ALA A 36 -10.94 -2.73 -28.31
N LYS A 37 -9.60 -2.86 -28.30
CA LYS A 37 -8.98 -4.20 -28.25
C LYS A 37 -7.70 -4.39 -27.43
N ASP A 38 -7.32 -3.44 -26.59
CA ASP A 38 -6.17 -3.60 -25.70
C ASP A 38 -6.59 -3.34 -24.26
N MET A 39 -6.86 -4.42 -23.53
CA MET A 39 -7.12 -4.42 -22.08
C MET A 39 -5.84 -4.80 -21.32
N SER A 40 -4.66 -4.49 -21.85
CA SER A 40 -3.44 -4.56 -21.03
C SER A 40 -3.46 -3.42 -20.00
N PRO A 41 -3.19 -3.69 -18.71
CA PRO A 41 -3.12 -2.64 -17.71
C PRO A 41 -1.93 -1.74 -18.05
N ARG A 42 -2.21 -0.53 -18.54
CA ARG A 42 -1.18 0.49 -18.70
C ARG A 42 -0.64 0.83 -17.32
N SER A 43 0.67 0.65 -17.11
CA SER A 43 1.35 1.07 -15.88
C SER A 43 1.09 2.56 -15.66
N GLN A 44 0.22 2.89 -14.71
CA GLN A 44 -0.16 4.27 -14.44
C GLN A 44 1.01 4.93 -13.72
N VAL A 45 1.66 5.88 -14.39
CA VAL A 45 2.77 6.64 -13.80
C VAL A 45 2.19 7.76 -12.97
N ALA A 46 2.40 7.72 -11.66
CA ALA A 46 1.92 8.74 -10.73
C ALA A 46 2.95 9.86 -10.57
N THR A 47 2.59 11.08 -10.98
CA THR A 47 3.41 12.29 -10.80
C THR A 47 3.30 12.86 -9.38
N PHE A 48 2.19 12.58 -8.70
CA PHE A 48 1.96 12.89 -7.29
C PHE A 48 1.43 11.64 -6.58
N VAL A 49 1.96 11.36 -5.39
CA VAL A 49 1.65 10.15 -4.63
C VAL A 49 1.18 10.51 -3.24
N ASN A 50 -0.09 10.26 -2.96
CA ASN A 50 -0.65 10.36 -1.62
C ASN A 50 -0.22 9.15 -0.79
N VAL A 51 0.45 9.42 0.34
CA VAL A 51 0.81 8.40 1.34
C VAL A 51 -0.13 8.56 2.54
N GLY A 52 -0.90 7.52 2.84
CA GLY A 52 -1.81 7.50 3.99
C GLY A 52 -1.05 7.25 5.29
N GLU A 53 -1.10 8.21 6.23
CA GLU A 53 -0.33 8.21 7.48
C GLU A 53 -1.09 7.68 8.73
N ARG A 54 -2.39 7.39 8.61
CA ARG A 54 -3.25 7.13 9.78
C ARG A 54 -3.02 5.77 10.45
N THR A 55 -2.33 4.87 9.77
CA THR A 55 -1.90 3.53 10.21
C THR A 55 -0.61 3.60 11.02
N ASN A 56 -0.57 4.51 11.99
CA ASN A 56 0.61 4.82 12.78
C ASN A 56 0.28 4.81 14.27
N VAL A 57 0.83 3.84 15.00
CA VAL A 57 0.57 3.65 16.45
C VAL A 57 1.05 4.86 17.26
N THR A 58 2.21 5.43 16.95
CA THR A 58 2.71 6.62 17.67
C THR A 58 1.94 7.89 17.29
N GLY A 59 1.51 8.02 16.04
CA GLY A 59 0.86 9.23 15.50
C GLY A 59 -0.66 9.30 15.67
N SER A 60 -1.34 8.18 15.93
CA SER A 60 -2.80 8.10 15.97
C SER A 60 -3.31 7.41 17.23
N LYS A 61 -3.93 8.18 18.13
CA LYS A 61 -4.54 7.63 19.37
C LYS A 61 -5.60 6.56 19.09
N ALA A 62 -6.37 6.73 18.01
CA ALA A 62 -7.40 5.78 17.62
C ALA A 62 -6.77 4.46 17.14
N PHE A 63 -5.77 4.54 16.27
CA PHE A 63 -5.07 3.37 15.75
C PHE A 63 -4.29 2.65 16.85
N ALA A 64 -3.60 3.41 17.72
CA ALA A 64 -2.90 2.87 18.89
C ALA A 64 -3.83 2.02 19.77
N ARG A 65 -5.02 2.53 20.09
CA ARG A 65 -6.01 1.80 20.88
C ARG A 65 -6.40 0.49 20.19
N MET A 66 -6.67 0.51 18.89
CA MET A 66 -7.04 -0.70 18.14
C MET A 66 -5.93 -1.75 18.21
N ILE A 67 -4.68 -1.36 17.93
CA ILE A 67 -3.54 -2.29 17.93
C ILE A 67 -3.26 -2.84 19.33
N LEU A 68 -3.23 -1.98 20.36
CA LEU A 68 -2.99 -2.39 21.74
C LEU A 68 -4.08 -3.31 22.30
N ASN A 69 -5.32 -3.16 21.82
CA ASN A 69 -6.44 -4.04 22.18
C ASN A 69 -6.55 -5.29 21.29
N GLY A 70 -5.69 -5.44 20.27
CA GLY A 70 -5.76 -6.54 19.32
C GLY A 70 -6.95 -6.49 18.35
N GLU A 71 -7.57 -5.31 18.18
CA GLU A 71 -8.72 -5.05 17.31
C GLU A 71 -8.27 -4.86 15.85
N PHE A 72 -7.62 -5.89 15.27
CA PHE A 72 -6.99 -5.79 13.96
C PHE A 72 -7.99 -5.54 12.81
N ASP A 73 -9.22 -6.05 12.87
CA ASP A 73 -10.23 -5.84 11.81
C ASP A 73 -10.63 -4.35 11.69
N GLN A 74 -10.72 -3.65 12.82
CA GLN A 74 -10.96 -2.20 12.82
C GLN A 74 -9.73 -1.45 12.29
N ALA A 75 -8.53 -1.89 12.64
CA ALA A 75 -7.29 -1.31 12.11
C ALA A 75 -7.16 -1.50 10.58
N LEU A 76 -7.57 -2.66 10.05
CA LEU A 76 -7.65 -2.91 8.59
C LEU A 76 -8.63 -1.96 7.91
N SER A 77 -9.77 -1.68 8.56
CA SER A 77 -10.75 -0.72 8.05
C SER A 77 -10.16 0.69 7.92
N VAL A 78 -9.28 1.12 8.84
CA VAL A 78 -8.55 2.40 8.72
C VAL A 78 -7.65 2.39 7.48
N ALA A 79 -6.91 1.31 7.23
CA ALA A 79 -6.07 1.19 6.04
C ALA A 79 -6.92 1.25 4.75
N ARG A 80 -8.03 0.48 4.70
CA ARG A 80 -8.96 0.45 3.57
C ARG A 80 -9.56 1.84 3.27
N GLN A 81 -10.04 2.53 4.31
CA GLN A 81 -10.58 3.87 4.16
C GLN A 81 -9.55 4.87 3.62
N GLN A 82 -8.26 4.73 3.95
CA GLN A 82 -7.25 5.60 3.37
C GLN A 82 -7.11 5.38 1.85
N VAL A 83 -7.15 4.13 1.40
CA VAL A 83 -7.14 3.77 -0.03
C VAL A 83 -8.39 4.30 -0.73
N GLU A 84 -9.58 4.07 -0.15
CA GLU A 84 -10.86 4.57 -0.67
C GLU A 84 -10.89 6.11 -0.77
N ASN A 85 -10.16 6.80 0.11
CA ASN A 85 -10.01 8.25 0.12
C ASN A 85 -8.83 8.75 -0.75
N GLY A 86 -8.23 7.88 -1.56
CA GLY A 86 -7.24 8.26 -2.58
C GLY A 86 -5.77 8.17 -2.16
N ALA A 87 -5.46 7.51 -1.04
CA ALA A 87 -4.08 7.13 -0.74
C ALA A 87 -3.63 6.01 -1.69
N GLN A 88 -2.53 6.23 -2.39
CA GLN A 88 -1.94 5.25 -3.31
C GLN A 88 -0.98 4.30 -2.59
N ILE A 89 -0.41 4.77 -1.47
CA ILE A 89 0.47 4.03 -0.59
C ILE A 89 -0.02 4.23 0.84
N ILE A 90 0.12 3.21 1.68
CA ILE A 90 -0.17 3.28 3.11
C ILE A 90 1.14 3.15 3.87
N ASP A 91 1.44 4.12 4.74
CA ASP A 91 2.55 4.05 5.68
C ASP A 91 2.12 3.31 6.94
N ILE A 92 2.89 2.31 7.38
CA ILE A 92 2.52 1.47 8.53
C ILE A 92 3.61 1.60 9.60
N ASN A 93 3.22 2.08 10.77
CA ASN A 93 4.08 2.17 11.95
C ASN A 93 3.42 1.43 13.13
N MET A 94 4.12 0.42 13.64
CA MET A 94 3.71 -0.42 14.78
C MET A 94 4.61 -0.24 16.00
N ASP A 95 5.37 0.87 16.09
CA ASP A 95 6.27 1.12 17.19
C ASP A 95 5.55 1.77 18.38
N GLU A 96 5.70 1.14 19.56
CA GLU A 96 5.26 1.63 20.86
C GLU A 96 6.02 0.89 21.98
N ALA A 97 6.21 1.51 23.15
CA ALA A 97 7.02 0.96 24.24
C ALA A 97 6.50 -0.36 24.85
N MET A 98 5.20 -0.60 24.83
CA MET A 98 4.48 -1.73 25.44
C MET A 98 4.09 -2.80 24.42
N LEU A 99 4.40 -2.60 23.13
CA LEU A 99 4.01 -3.47 22.04
C LEU A 99 5.20 -4.31 21.56
N ASP A 100 4.96 -5.58 21.24
CA ASP A 100 5.88 -6.34 20.39
C ASP A 100 5.69 -5.86 18.94
N SER A 101 6.41 -4.80 18.56
CA SER A 101 6.28 -4.14 17.26
C SER A 101 6.49 -5.10 16.09
N GLN A 102 7.44 -6.03 16.21
CA GLN A 102 7.75 -6.98 15.15
C GLN A 102 6.59 -7.96 14.95
N ALA A 103 6.08 -8.55 16.03
CA ALA A 103 4.95 -9.46 15.96
C ALA A 103 3.68 -8.76 15.44
N ALA A 104 3.43 -7.52 15.92
CA ALA A 104 2.31 -6.71 15.46
C ALA A 104 2.40 -6.37 13.97
N MET A 105 3.58 -5.98 13.49
CA MET A 105 3.85 -5.68 12.08
C MET A 105 3.61 -6.91 11.20
N VAL A 106 4.20 -8.05 11.54
CA VAL A 106 4.03 -9.30 10.78
C VAL A 106 2.56 -9.70 10.72
N LYS A 107 1.86 -9.64 11.86
CA LYS A 107 0.43 -9.97 11.91
C LYS A 107 -0.40 -9.04 11.02
N PHE A 108 -0.21 -7.72 11.14
CA PHE A 108 -1.00 -6.75 10.39
C PHE A 108 -0.75 -6.84 8.88
N LEU A 109 0.50 -6.99 8.45
CA LEU A 109 0.83 -7.14 7.02
C LEU A 109 0.27 -8.44 6.43
N ASN A 110 0.32 -9.55 7.17
CA ASN A 110 -0.28 -10.81 6.73
C ASN A 110 -1.80 -10.68 6.58
N LEU A 111 -2.47 -9.96 7.49
CA LEU A 111 -3.90 -9.72 7.42
C LEU A 111 -4.27 -8.83 6.22
N ILE A 112 -3.54 -7.72 6.00
CA ILE A 112 -3.72 -6.86 4.82
C ILE A 112 -3.57 -7.64 3.52
N ALA A 113 -2.62 -8.58 3.48
CA ALA A 113 -2.37 -9.40 2.29
C ALA A 113 -3.45 -10.47 2.04
N SER A 114 -4.27 -10.79 3.04
CA SER A 114 -5.16 -11.96 3.02
C SER A 114 -6.57 -11.71 2.47
N GLU A 115 -6.90 -10.49 2.06
CA GLU A 115 -8.20 -10.18 1.44
C GLU A 115 -8.04 -9.72 -0.02
N PRO A 116 -8.34 -10.58 -1.01
CA PRO A 116 -8.64 -10.17 -2.37
C PRO A 116 -10.17 -10.20 -2.56
N ASP A 117 -10.84 -9.11 -2.20
CA ASP A 117 -12.13 -8.75 -2.79
C ASP A 117 -11.92 -7.50 -3.66
#